data_AF-A0A644SU99-F1
#
_entry.id   AF-A0A644SU99-F1
#
_cell.length_a   1.000
_cell.length_b   1.000
_cell.length_c   1.000
_cell.angle_alpha   90.00
_cell.angle_beta   90.00
_cell.angle_gamma   90.00
#
_symmetry.space_group_name_H-M   'P 1'
#
loop_
_entity.id
_entity.type
_entity.pdbx_description
1 polymer ?
#
loop_
_entity_poly.entity_id
_entity_poly.type
_entity_poly.pdbx_seq_one_letter_code
_entity_poly.pdbx_strand_id
1 'polypeptide(L)'
;MQPLLPQTPQGAASLLDIDYEIVGGLNNNAVRVRWNKAAATPPMWIALQTYTGVYLKHISPKKLPPVVFPLSDEDAYAYCDKDICEQCLYCCKKGCAIYVYTGESGMIVLNMDKVSQYFLHKLPQ
;
A
#
# COMPACT_ATOMS: atom_id res chain seq x y z
N MET A 1 -8.03 -1.54 -27.08
CA MET A 1 -7.62 -0.99 -25.76
C MET A 1 -6.29 -1.60 -25.41
N GLN A 2 -5.27 -0.80 -25.13
CA GLN A 2 -3.95 -1.28 -24.72
C GLN A 2 -3.88 -1.37 -23.18
N PRO A 3 -3.41 -2.48 -22.59
CA PRO A 3 -3.31 -2.61 -21.15
C PRO A 3 -2.23 -1.68 -20.58
N LEU A 4 -2.49 -1.09 -19.41
CA LEU A 4 -1.48 -0.38 -18.64
C LEU A 4 -0.60 -1.39 -17.92
N LEU A 5 0.72 -1.26 -18.08
CA LEU A 5 1.68 -2.09 -17.37
C LEU A 5 2.03 -1.43 -16.03
N PRO A 6 1.79 -2.09 -14.89
CA PRO A 6 2.18 -1.55 -13.59
C PRO A 6 3.69 -1.46 -13.48
N GLN A 7 4.16 -0.35 -12.93
CA GLN A 7 5.57 -0.08 -12.68
C GLN A 7 5.80 0.06 -11.18
N THR A 8 6.91 -0.49 -10.69
CA THR A 8 7.37 -0.18 -9.33
C THR A 8 7.71 1.31 -9.22
N PRO A 9 7.60 1.95 -8.04
CA PRO A 9 7.90 3.36 -7.88
C PRO A 9 9.36 3.66 -8.27
N GLN A 10 9.55 4.28 -9.44
CA GLN A 10 10.84 4.72 -10.00
C GLN A 10 10.63 6.08 -10.71
N GLY A 11 11.64 6.95 -10.78
CA GLY A 11 11.55 8.20 -11.55
C GLY A 11 10.43 9.13 -11.07
N ALA A 12 9.54 9.63 -11.95
CA ALA A 12 8.45 10.55 -11.58
C ALA A 12 7.45 10.00 -10.52
N ALA A 13 7.34 8.66 -10.39
CA ALA A 13 6.58 8.03 -9.29
C ALA A 13 7.20 8.29 -7.91
N SER A 14 8.49 8.66 -7.84
CA SER A 14 9.13 9.13 -6.61
C SER A 14 8.63 10.50 -6.15
N LEU A 15 8.11 11.36 -7.06
CA LEU A 15 7.53 12.65 -6.68
C LEU A 15 6.16 12.51 -6.00
N LEU A 16 5.42 11.44 -6.34
CA LEU A 16 4.19 11.09 -5.64
C LEU A 16 4.47 10.69 -4.19
N ASP A 17 5.69 10.21 -3.88
CA ASP A 17 6.10 9.73 -2.56
C ASP A 17 5.02 8.84 -1.93
N ILE A 18 4.61 7.84 -2.71
CA ILE A 18 3.55 6.91 -2.34
C ILE A 18 4.11 5.88 -1.36
N ASP A 19 3.45 5.73 -0.22
CA ASP A 19 3.81 4.72 0.80
C ASP A 19 2.54 4.18 1.47
N TYR A 20 2.71 3.12 2.23
CA TYR A 20 1.61 2.51 2.98
C TYR A 20 2.04 2.09 4.39
N GLU A 21 1.05 1.96 5.25
CA GLU A 21 1.19 1.42 6.59
C GLU A 21 -0.02 0.52 6.92
N ILE A 22 0.21 -0.48 7.76
CA ILE A 22 -0.85 -1.36 8.27
C ILE A 22 -1.08 -0.96 9.73
N VAL A 23 -2.34 -0.69 10.07
CA VAL A 23 -2.76 -0.25 11.41
C VAL A 23 -3.90 -1.10 11.92
N GLY A 24 -4.07 -1.16 13.23
CA GLY A 24 -5.05 -2.01 13.87
C GLY A 24 -4.47 -3.38 14.24
N GLY A 25 -5.27 -4.17 14.95
CA GLY A 25 -4.82 -5.41 15.58
C GLY A 25 -4.97 -6.66 14.71
N LEU A 26 -4.81 -7.81 15.36
CA LEU A 26 -4.72 -9.15 14.76
C LEU A 26 -5.80 -9.46 13.70
N ASN A 27 -7.07 -9.22 14.05
CA ASN A 27 -8.24 -9.56 13.21
C ASN A 27 -8.99 -8.34 12.69
N ASN A 28 -8.53 -7.13 13.04
CA ASN A 28 -9.18 -5.87 12.70
C ASN A 28 -8.11 -4.85 12.33
N ASN A 29 -7.53 -5.00 11.15
CA ASN A 29 -6.55 -4.06 10.62
C ASN A 29 -7.03 -3.39 9.34
N ALA A 30 -6.32 -2.34 8.98
CA ALA A 30 -6.55 -1.56 7.79
C ALA A 30 -5.22 -1.17 7.16
N VAL A 31 -5.23 -0.99 5.84
CA VAL A 31 -4.12 -0.43 5.09
C VAL A 31 -4.39 1.05 4.88
N ARG A 32 -3.49 1.92 5.33
CA ARG A 32 -3.52 3.34 5.00
C ARG A 32 -2.50 3.60 3.90
N VAL A 33 -2.98 4.09 2.76
CA VAL A 33 -2.14 4.50 1.64
C VAL A 33 -2.00 6.02 1.68
N ARG A 34 -0.76 6.50 1.66
CA ARG A 34 -0.38 7.92 1.74
C ARG A 34 0.41 8.30 0.48
N TRP A 35 0.29 9.56 0.09
CA TRP A 35 1.08 10.17 -0.97
C TRP A 35 1.44 11.61 -0.56
N ASN A 36 2.40 12.22 -1.25
CA ASN A 36 2.72 13.63 -1.09
C ASN A 36 1.51 14.49 -1.48
N LYS A 37 0.96 15.23 -0.51
CA LYS A 37 -0.17 16.15 -0.72
C LYS A 37 0.14 17.24 -1.75
N ALA A 38 1.40 17.62 -1.90
CA ALA A 38 1.85 18.63 -2.87
C ALA A 38 2.16 18.05 -4.26
N ALA A 39 1.94 16.75 -4.48
CA ALA A 39 2.13 16.14 -5.81
C ALA A 39 1.22 16.81 -6.84
N ALA A 40 1.80 17.21 -7.97
CA ALA A 40 1.06 17.86 -9.07
C ALA A 40 -0.05 16.96 -9.63
N THR A 41 0.18 15.64 -9.65
CA THR A 41 -0.75 14.62 -10.15
C THR A 41 -1.13 13.67 -9.00
N PRO A 42 -2.17 13.98 -8.20
CA PRO A 42 -2.64 13.07 -7.15
C PRO A 42 -3.25 11.80 -7.76
N PRO A 43 -3.41 10.72 -6.97
CA PRO A 43 -4.09 9.52 -7.44
C PRO A 43 -5.51 9.84 -7.92
N MET A 44 -5.92 9.22 -9.03
CA MET A 44 -7.31 9.20 -9.50
C MET A 44 -8.08 8.02 -8.89
N TRP A 45 -7.41 6.88 -8.76
CA TRP A 45 -7.90 5.73 -8.03
C TRP A 45 -6.75 4.97 -7.39
N ILE A 46 -7.07 4.28 -6.30
CA ILE A 46 -6.17 3.36 -5.61
C ILE A 46 -6.92 2.04 -5.46
N ALA A 47 -6.29 0.95 -5.85
CA ALA A 47 -6.76 -0.40 -5.63
C ALA A 47 -5.87 -1.12 -4.62
N LEU A 48 -6.46 -1.90 -3.73
CA LEU A 48 -5.77 -2.83 -2.86
C LEU A 48 -6.20 -4.23 -3.26
N GLN A 49 -5.28 -4.98 -3.87
CA GLN A 49 -5.42 -6.41 -4.08
C GLN A 49 -5.03 -7.14 -2.80
N THR A 50 -5.93 -7.96 -2.30
CA THR A 50 -5.79 -8.77 -1.10
C THR A 50 -5.72 -10.26 -1.45
N TYR A 51 -5.81 -11.14 -0.45
CA TYR A 51 -5.82 -12.58 -0.68
C TYR A 51 -7.14 -13.03 -1.30
N THR A 52 -8.24 -12.42 -0.88
CA THR A 52 -9.58 -12.85 -1.30
C THR A 52 -10.18 -12.02 -2.43
N GLY A 53 -9.61 -10.84 -2.74
CA GLY A 53 -10.16 -10.00 -3.78
C GLY A 53 -9.43 -8.68 -4.01
N VAL A 54 -10.20 -7.66 -4.41
CA VAL A 54 -9.69 -6.31 -4.69
C VAL A 54 -10.67 -5.29 -4.13
N TYR A 55 -10.16 -4.33 -3.37
CA TYR A 55 -10.86 -3.10 -3.02
C TYR A 55 -10.43 -1.99 -3.98
N LEU A 56 -11.37 -1.27 -4.58
CA LEU A 56 -11.09 -0.09 -5.41
C LEU A 56 -11.69 1.16 -4.80
N LYS A 57 -10.91 2.24 -4.71
CA LYS A 57 -11.38 3.55 -4.29
C LYS A 57 -10.98 4.62 -5.30
N HIS A 58 -11.99 5.28 -5.86
CA HIS A 58 -11.79 6.52 -6.60
C HIS A 58 -11.46 7.65 -5.65
N ILE A 59 -10.49 8.48 -6.04
CA ILE A 59 -9.98 9.59 -5.23
C ILE A 59 -10.48 10.88 -5.85
N SER A 60 -11.23 11.66 -5.08
CA SER A 60 -11.68 12.97 -5.56
C SER A 60 -10.50 13.95 -5.59
N PRO A 61 -10.50 14.94 -6.50
CA PRO A 61 -9.42 15.92 -6.58
C PRO A 61 -9.16 16.71 -5.28
N LYS A 62 -10.16 16.77 -4.39
CA LYS A 62 -10.08 17.45 -3.08
C LYS A 62 -9.69 16.51 -1.93
N LYS A 63 -9.62 15.19 -2.17
CA LYS A 63 -9.32 14.20 -1.14
C LYS A 63 -7.84 14.33 -0.73
N LEU A 64 -7.61 14.56 0.55
CA LEU A 64 -6.28 14.53 1.13
C LEU A 64 -5.89 13.10 1.53
N PRO A 65 -4.58 12.75 1.51
CA PRO A 65 -4.08 11.50 2.08
C PRO A 65 -4.34 11.46 3.60
N PRO A 66 -4.50 10.26 4.21
CA PRO A 66 -4.50 8.94 3.58
C PRO A 66 -5.86 8.49 3.02
N VAL A 67 -5.82 7.43 2.22
CA VAL A 67 -6.97 6.56 1.95
C VAL A 67 -6.84 5.29 2.77
N VAL A 68 -7.92 4.88 3.42
CA VAL A 68 -7.94 3.73 4.34
C VAL A 68 -8.72 2.59 3.71
N PHE A 69 -8.15 1.39 3.69
CA PHE A 69 -8.79 0.15 3.28
C PHE A 69 -8.95 -0.75 4.50
N PRO A 70 -10.16 -0.92 5.06
CA PRO A 70 -10.38 -1.88 6.14
C PRO A 70 -10.24 -3.30 5.58
N LEU A 71 -9.58 -4.16 6.35
CA LEU A 71 -9.44 -5.58 6.04
C LEU A 71 -10.34 -6.38 7.00
N SER A 72 -10.89 -7.48 6.50
CA SER A 72 -11.75 -8.38 7.27
C SER A 72 -11.42 -9.83 6.95
N ASP A 73 -11.78 -10.74 7.85
CA ASP A 73 -11.66 -12.18 7.66
C ASP A 73 -10.22 -12.59 7.29
N GLU A 74 -10.02 -13.49 6.32
CA GLU A 74 -8.72 -13.93 5.82
C GLU A 74 -7.80 -12.75 5.44
N ASP A 75 -8.36 -11.66 4.90
CA ASP A 75 -7.58 -10.48 4.54
C ASP A 75 -7.11 -9.71 5.77
N ALA A 76 -7.79 -9.81 6.92
CA ALA A 76 -7.36 -9.21 8.17
C ALA A 76 -6.27 -10.03 8.89
N TYR A 77 -6.15 -11.33 8.63
CA TYR A 77 -5.23 -12.20 9.37
C TYR A 77 -3.79 -11.67 9.45
N ALA A 78 -3.19 -11.69 10.64
CA ALA A 78 -1.81 -11.30 10.90
C ALA A 78 -1.13 -12.28 11.87
N TYR A 79 0.19 -12.43 11.79
CA TYR A 79 0.98 -13.31 12.67
C TYR A 79 1.34 -12.67 14.02
N CYS A 80 1.10 -11.37 14.18
CA CYS A 80 1.38 -10.62 15.40
C CYS A 80 0.17 -9.79 15.82
N ASP A 81 0.08 -9.51 17.11
CA ASP A 81 -1.01 -8.77 17.77
C ASP A 81 -0.69 -7.27 18.01
N LYS A 82 0.39 -6.76 17.40
CA LYS A 82 0.78 -5.35 17.50
C LYS A 82 -0.30 -4.43 16.93
N ASP A 83 -0.58 -3.33 17.64
CA ASP A 83 -1.54 -2.29 17.20
C ASP A 83 -1.11 -1.54 15.93
N ILE A 84 0.20 -1.50 15.66
CA ILE A 84 0.81 -0.93 14.46
C ILE A 84 1.82 -1.92 13.90
N CYS A 85 1.74 -2.20 12.60
CA CYS A 85 2.71 -3.07 11.95
C CYS A 85 4.05 -2.37 11.83
N GLU A 86 5.07 -2.92 12.47
CA GLU A 86 6.46 -2.42 12.40
C GLU A 86 7.21 -2.94 11.16
N GLN A 87 6.51 -3.57 10.21
CA GLN A 87 7.10 -4.15 9.00
C GLN A 87 8.22 -5.16 9.37
N CYS A 88 7.88 -6.10 10.25
CA CYS A 88 8.80 -7.14 10.72
C CYS A 88 8.97 -8.27 9.70
N LEU A 89 9.85 -9.21 10.02
CA LEU A 89 10.22 -10.34 9.17
C LEU A 89 9.07 -11.30 8.81
N TYR A 90 7.95 -11.26 9.56
CA TYR A 90 6.78 -12.07 9.23
C TYR A 90 6.08 -11.62 7.95
N CYS A 91 6.21 -10.35 7.56
CA CYS A 91 5.58 -9.78 6.36
C CYS A 91 4.11 -10.22 6.19
N CYS A 92 3.26 -9.97 7.19
CA CYS A 92 1.89 -10.54 7.27
C CYS A 92 1.00 -10.32 6.04
N LYS A 93 1.30 -9.32 5.20
CA LYS A 93 0.55 -8.98 3.99
C LYS A 93 1.33 -9.26 2.70
N LYS A 94 2.38 -10.10 2.77
CA LYS A 94 3.15 -10.53 1.60
C LYS A 94 2.22 -11.25 0.62
N GLY A 95 2.24 -10.80 -0.64
CA GLY A 95 1.33 -11.28 -1.69
C GLY A 95 0.16 -10.34 -1.97
N CYS A 96 -0.14 -9.41 -1.06
CA CYS A 96 -1.03 -8.28 -1.36
C CYS A 96 -0.26 -7.18 -2.12
N ALA A 97 -1.00 -6.37 -2.87
CA ALA A 97 -0.42 -5.27 -3.65
C ALA A 97 -1.35 -4.06 -3.72
N ILE A 98 -0.77 -2.86 -3.70
CA ILE A 98 -1.47 -1.59 -3.89
C ILE A 98 -1.17 -1.09 -5.30
N TYR A 99 -2.23 -0.84 -6.08
CA TYR A 99 -2.13 -0.24 -7.40
C TYR A 99 -2.62 1.20 -7.34
N VAL A 100 -1.88 2.11 -7.97
CA VAL A 100 -2.20 3.53 -7.99
C VAL A 100 -2.18 4.03 -9.42
N TYR A 101 -3.22 4.74 -9.81
CA TYR A 101 -3.30 5.36 -11.13
C TYR A 101 -3.41 6.87 -11.00
N THR A 102 -2.60 7.59 -11.77
CA THR A 102 -2.50 9.05 -11.75
C THR A 102 -2.97 9.69 -13.06
N GLY A 103 -3.51 8.90 -14.01
CA GLY A 103 -3.90 9.38 -15.33
C GLY A 103 -2.73 9.34 -16.31
N GLU A 104 -1.79 10.27 -16.16
CA GLU A 104 -0.75 10.54 -17.16
C GLU A 104 0.51 9.67 -17.00
N SER A 105 0.84 9.28 -15.77
CA SER A 105 2.14 8.67 -15.43
C SER A 105 2.11 7.13 -15.40
N GLY A 106 1.09 6.51 -16.00
CA GLY A 106 0.89 5.06 -15.94
C GLY A 106 0.39 4.58 -14.58
N MET A 107 0.47 3.26 -14.37
CA MET A 107 0.01 2.58 -13.15
C MET A 107 1.21 2.24 -12.28
N ILE A 108 1.16 2.60 -11.00
CA ILE A 108 2.19 2.27 -10.02
C ILE A 108 1.72 1.06 -9.22
N VAL A 109 2.63 0.13 -8.90
CA VAL A 109 2.36 -0.99 -7.98
C VAL A 109 3.31 -0.95 -6.79
N LEU A 110 2.77 -1.11 -5.59
CA LEU A 110 3.51 -1.32 -4.35
C LEU A 110 3.16 -2.69 -3.81
N ASN A 111 4.14 -3.59 -3.78
CA ASN A 111 3.99 -4.87 -3.10
C ASN A 111 3.98 -4.65 -1.58
N MET A 112 3.15 -5.40 -0.88
CA MET A 112 3.01 -5.30 0.57
C MET A 112 4.01 -6.18 1.34
N ASP A 113 5.27 -6.17 0.91
CA ASP A 113 6.36 -7.00 1.42
C ASP A 113 7.51 -6.20 2.04
N LYS A 114 7.30 -4.89 2.26
CA LYS A 114 8.26 -4.00 2.94
C LYS A 114 8.66 -4.56 4.31
N VAL A 115 9.97 -4.68 4.53
CA VAL A 115 10.59 -4.97 5.83
C VAL A 115 11.33 -3.72 6.27
N SER A 116 11.15 -3.31 7.53
CA SER A 116 11.85 -2.13 8.05
C SER A 116 13.34 -2.42 8.24
N GLN A 117 14.16 -1.38 8.02
CA GLN A 117 15.62 -1.46 8.15
C GLN A 117 16.07 -1.97 9.52
N TYR A 118 15.30 -1.66 10.57
CA TYR A 118 15.55 -2.14 11.92
C TYR A 118 15.64 -3.66 11.99
N PHE A 119 14.73 -4.39 11.33
CA PHE A 119 14.75 -5.85 11.35
C PHE A 119 15.75 -6.45 10.37
N LEU A 120 15.98 -5.80 9.23
CA LEU A 120 17.00 -6.23 8.26
C LEU A 120 18.40 -6.23 8.89
N HIS A 121 18.76 -5.19 9.64
CA HIS A 121 20.05 -5.10 10.33
C HIS A 121 20.25 -6.11 11.46
N LYS A 122 19.18 -6.80 11.89
CA LYS A 122 19.23 -7.82 12.94
C LYS A 122 19.39 -9.24 12.40
N LEU A 123 19.36 -9.43 11.08
CA LEU A 123 19.60 -10.73 10.48
C LEU A 123 21.08 -11.12 10.63
N PRO A 124 21.38 -12.41 10.88
CA PRO A 124 22.75 -12.89 10.81
C PRO A 124 23.30 -12.62 9.40
N GLN A 125 24.53 -12.09 9.32
CA GLN A 125 25.25 -11.90 8.06
C GLN A 125 25.80 -13.21 7.52
#